data_AF-A0A3N6HSL8-F1
#
_entry.id   AF-A0A3N6HSL8-F1
#
_cell.length_a   1.000
_cell.length_b   1.000
_cell.length_c   1.000
_cell.angle_alpha   90.00
_cell.angle_beta   90.00
_cell.angle_gamma   90.00
#
_symmetry.space_group_name_H-M   'P 1'
#
loop_
_entity.id
_entity.type
_entity.pdbx_description
1 polymer ?
#
loop_
_entity_poly.entity_id
_entity_poly.type
_entity_poly.pdbx_seq_one_letter_code
_entity_poly.pdbx_strand_id
1 'polypeptide(L)'
;MENVHGDLKSGASTAFTFKVDAGTSVGYAQQARVSYDLTGDGTFERVETFRYFATDPVPGWEDYTSARQGLHSATGTLGDLDGGTVRVEVWNALGNGPSTLQVGRGSVLTIPFA
;
A
#
# COMPACT_ATOMS: atom_id res chain seq x y z
N MET A 1 1.03 -11.24 -2.81
CA MET A 1 -0.02 -12.27 -2.83
C MET A 1 -0.09 -12.75 -4.26
N GLU A 2 0.02 -14.05 -4.50
CA GLU A 2 0.08 -14.65 -5.85
C GLU A 2 -1.11 -15.60 -6.04
N ASN A 3 -1.46 -15.88 -7.29
CA ASN A 3 -2.60 -16.72 -7.67
C ASN A 3 -3.92 -16.25 -7.02
N VAL A 4 -4.14 -14.93 -7.06
CA VAL A 4 -5.34 -14.29 -6.52
C VAL A 4 -6.41 -14.20 -7.61
N HIS A 5 -7.63 -14.56 -7.26
CA HIS A 5 -8.81 -14.49 -8.13
C HIS A 5 -9.86 -13.59 -7.49
N GLY A 6 -10.65 -12.88 -8.30
CA GLY A 6 -11.82 -12.16 -7.81
C GLY A 6 -12.33 -11.08 -8.77
N ASP A 7 -13.65 -10.89 -8.76
CA ASP A 7 -14.31 -9.88 -9.59
C ASP A 7 -14.13 -8.49 -8.95
N LEU A 8 -13.89 -7.47 -9.78
CA LEU A 8 -13.80 -6.09 -9.31
C LEU A 8 -15.17 -5.64 -8.77
N LYS A 9 -15.19 -5.24 -7.51
CA LYS A 9 -16.39 -4.63 -6.91
C LYS A 9 -16.59 -3.23 -7.47
N SER A 10 -17.73 -3.01 -8.12
CA SER A 10 -18.08 -1.69 -8.67
C SER A 10 -18.02 -0.60 -7.59
N GLY A 11 -17.28 0.48 -7.86
CA GLY A 11 -17.06 1.60 -6.95
C GLY A 11 -16.09 1.33 -5.79
N ALA A 12 -15.55 0.11 -5.66
CA ALA A 12 -14.51 -0.16 -4.68
C ALA A 12 -13.16 0.43 -5.10
N SER A 13 -12.30 0.65 -4.11
CA SER A 13 -10.93 1.13 -4.31
C SER A 13 -9.98 0.43 -3.35
N THR A 14 -8.69 0.47 -3.66
CA THR A 14 -7.65 0.02 -2.74
C THR A 14 -7.74 0.80 -1.44
N ALA A 15 -7.82 0.06 -0.32
CA ALA A 15 -7.79 0.66 1.00
C ALA A 15 -6.69 0.01 1.85
N PHE A 16 -6.04 0.80 2.70
CA PHE A 16 -5.11 0.24 3.68
C PHE A 16 -5.05 1.04 4.97
N THR A 17 -4.62 0.35 6.01
CA THR A 17 -4.03 0.92 7.23
C THR A 17 -2.71 0.19 7.44
N PHE A 18 -1.60 0.90 7.47
CA PHE A 18 -0.29 0.36 7.78
C PHE A 18 0.21 0.97 9.07
N LYS A 19 0.60 0.12 10.02
CA LYS A 19 1.21 0.55 11.28
C LYS A 19 2.69 0.78 11.03
N VAL A 20 3.09 2.04 11.09
CA VAL A 20 4.47 2.46 10.82
C VAL A 20 5.07 3.16 12.02
N ASP A 21 6.39 3.06 12.18
CA ASP A 21 7.11 3.70 13.28
C ASP A 21 8.52 4.07 12.82
N ALA A 22 8.88 5.36 12.90
CA ALA A 22 10.19 5.90 12.56
C ALA A 22 11.14 6.01 13.77
N GLY A 23 10.71 5.53 14.94
CA GLY A 23 11.42 5.62 16.20
C GLY A 23 11.60 7.08 16.61
N THR A 24 12.84 7.49 16.84
CA THR A 24 13.18 8.88 17.19
C THR A 24 13.65 9.70 15.97
N SER A 25 13.41 9.20 14.75
CA SER A 25 14.00 9.78 13.54
C SER A 25 13.19 10.97 13.02
N VAL A 26 13.80 12.16 13.00
CA VAL A 26 13.18 13.40 12.53
C VAL A 26 13.21 13.48 11.00
N GLY A 27 12.12 13.96 10.39
CA GLY A 27 12.05 14.24 8.96
C GLY A 27 11.78 13.02 8.08
N TYR A 28 11.09 12.01 8.63
CA TYR A 28 10.78 10.77 7.94
C TYR A 28 9.35 10.78 7.40
N ALA A 29 9.17 10.08 6.29
CA ALA A 29 7.84 9.86 5.74
C ALA A 29 7.75 8.52 5.03
N GLN A 30 6.75 7.72 5.40
CA GLN A 30 6.46 6.44 4.75
C GLN A 30 5.58 6.66 3.53
N GLN A 31 5.83 5.90 2.47
CA GLN A 31 5.00 5.89 1.27
C GLN A 31 4.71 4.46 0.84
N ALA A 32 3.53 4.25 0.27
CA ALA A 32 3.08 2.96 -0.20
C ALA A 32 2.74 2.96 -1.68
N ARG A 33 2.99 1.81 -2.31
CA ARG A 33 2.56 1.48 -3.67
C ARG A 33 1.90 0.11 -3.65
N VAL A 34 0.75 0.03 -4.32
CA VAL A 34 0.05 -1.24 -4.56
C VAL A 34 0.03 -1.48 -6.06
N SER A 35 0.51 -2.64 -6.48
CA SER A 35 0.59 -3.04 -7.89
C SER A 35 -0.22 -4.32 -8.07
N TYR A 36 -1.04 -4.37 -9.12
CA TYR A 36 -1.89 -5.49 -9.47
C TYR A 36 -1.52 -6.00 -10.85
N ASP A 37 -1.04 -7.24 -10.88
CA ASP A 37 -0.98 -8.12 -12.03
C ASP A 37 -2.34 -8.78 -12.08
N LEU A 38 -3.19 -8.30 -12.97
CA LEU A 38 -4.60 -8.69 -13.08
C LEU A 38 -4.75 -10.02 -13.84
N THR A 39 -3.82 -10.32 -14.75
CA THR A 39 -3.89 -11.45 -15.70
C THR A 39 -3.03 -12.64 -15.28
N GLY A 40 -2.16 -12.48 -14.29
CA GLY A 40 -1.21 -13.50 -13.84
C GLY A 40 -0.01 -13.69 -14.77
N ASP A 41 0.27 -12.72 -15.66
CA ASP A 41 1.37 -12.82 -16.63
C ASP A 41 2.72 -12.31 -16.11
N GLY A 42 2.75 -11.82 -14.87
CA GLY A 42 3.93 -11.28 -14.21
C GLY A 42 4.22 -9.81 -14.51
N THR A 43 3.36 -9.14 -15.28
CA THR A 43 3.38 -7.67 -15.45
C THR A 43 2.28 -7.02 -14.63
N PHE A 44 2.38 -5.71 -14.37
CA PHE A 44 1.39 -4.99 -13.53
C PHE A 44 0.53 -4.07 -14.40
N GLU A 45 -0.74 -4.42 -14.60
CA GLU A 45 -1.71 -3.60 -15.34
C GLU A 45 -2.08 -2.34 -14.56
N ARG A 46 -2.19 -2.47 -13.24
CA ARG A 46 -2.57 -1.36 -12.35
C ARG A 46 -1.47 -1.11 -11.34
N VAL A 47 -0.99 0.13 -11.29
CA VAL A 47 -0.05 0.58 -10.26
C VAL A 47 -0.59 1.84 -9.59
N GLU A 48 -0.66 1.82 -8.26
CA GLU A 48 -1.17 2.91 -7.43
C GLU A 48 -0.12 3.34 -6.43
N THR A 49 0.32 4.59 -6.50
CA THR A 49 1.20 5.19 -5.48
C THR A 49 0.38 6.17 -4.65
N PHE A 50 0.44 6.04 -3.33
CA PHE A 50 -0.29 6.91 -2.39
C PHE A 50 0.59 8.05 -1.92
N ARG A 51 0.01 9.15 -1.44
CA ARG A 51 0.81 10.23 -0.84
C ARG A 51 1.51 9.71 0.41
N TYR A 52 2.69 10.24 0.68
CA TYR A 52 3.43 9.84 1.87
C TYR A 52 2.70 10.28 3.15
N PHE A 53 3.02 9.61 4.24
CA PHE A 53 2.64 9.96 5.59
C PHE A 53 3.90 10.36 6.37
N ALA A 54 3.96 11.62 6.80
CA ALA A 54 5.03 12.10 7.67
C ALA A 54 4.82 11.50 9.07
N THR A 55 5.84 10.83 9.58
CA THR A 55 5.83 10.14 10.89
C THR A 55 6.33 11.05 11.99
N ASP A 56 5.79 10.88 13.19
CA ASP A 56 6.28 11.53 14.40
C ASP A 56 7.59 10.87 14.88
N PRO A 57 8.60 11.65 15.35
CA PRO A 57 9.86 11.12 15.86
C PRO A 57 9.71 10.65 17.32
N VAL A 58 8.64 9.90 17.60
CA VAL A 58 8.34 9.33 18.91
C VAL A 58 8.06 7.84 18.71
N PRO A 59 8.74 6.92 19.44
CA PRO A 59 8.46 5.50 19.33
C PRO A 59 6.99 5.17 19.59
N GLY A 60 6.39 4.41 18.68
CA GLY A 60 4.98 4.07 18.71
C GLY A 60 4.41 3.87 17.30
N TRP A 61 3.44 2.97 17.19
CA TRP A 61 2.76 2.72 15.92
C TRP A 61 1.83 3.86 15.54
N GLU A 62 2.06 4.42 14.37
CA GLU A 62 1.19 5.40 13.72
C GLU A 62 0.41 4.78 12.56
N ASP A 63 -0.75 5.37 12.25
CA ASP A 63 -1.66 4.85 11.23
C ASP A 63 -1.48 5.59 9.91
N TYR A 64 -0.68 5.01 9.02
CA TYR A 64 -0.66 5.43 7.62
C TYR A 64 -1.85 4.82 6.89
N THR A 65 -2.79 5.65 6.42
CA THR A 65 -4.03 5.17 5.80
C THR A 65 -4.22 5.71 4.40
N SER A 66 -4.74 4.87 3.50
CA SER A 66 -5.08 5.32 2.14
C SER A 66 -6.14 6.42 2.14
N ALA A 67 -7.09 6.36 3.08
CA ALA A 67 -8.20 7.31 3.16
C ALA A 67 -7.72 8.74 3.50
N ARG A 68 -6.71 8.88 4.37
CA ARG A 68 -6.18 10.19 4.77
C ARG A 68 -5.16 10.73 3.77
N GLN A 69 -4.31 9.88 3.19
CA GLN A 69 -3.26 10.31 2.27
C GLN A 69 -3.74 10.42 0.82
N GLY A 70 -4.64 9.54 0.41
CA GLY A 70 -5.18 9.45 -0.94
C GLY A 70 -4.12 9.08 -1.99
N LEU A 71 -4.60 8.93 -3.22
CA LEU A 71 -3.77 8.55 -4.36
C LEU A 71 -2.88 9.73 -4.79
N HIS A 72 -1.57 9.48 -4.88
CA HIS A 72 -0.61 10.42 -5.46
C HIS A 72 -0.55 10.28 -6.98
N SER A 73 -0.44 9.04 -7.47
CA SER A 73 -0.43 8.73 -8.89
C SER A 73 -0.94 7.32 -9.18
N ALA A 74 -1.32 7.11 -10.43
CA ALA A 74 -1.94 5.88 -10.89
C ALA A 74 -1.63 5.63 -12.37
N THR A 75 -1.35 4.39 -12.73
CA THR A 75 -1.34 3.91 -14.12
C THR A 75 -2.32 2.77 -14.30
N GLY A 76 -2.88 2.65 -15.50
CA GLY A 76 -3.87 1.65 -15.86
C GLY A 76 -5.20 1.79 -15.11
N THR A 77 -6.03 0.76 -15.25
CA THR A 77 -7.38 0.69 -14.68
C THR A 77 -7.53 -0.62 -13.92
N LEU A 78 -8.30 -0.61 -12.83
CA LEU A 78 -8.66 -1.85 -12.15
C LEU A 78 -9.57 -2.68 -13.06
N GLY A 79 -9.37 -3.99 -13.05
CA GLY A 79 -10.21 -5.00 -13.69
C GLY A 79 -10.15 -6.26 -12.83
N ASP A 80 -10.87 -7.31 -13.23
CA ASP A 80 -10.91 -8.56 -12.46
C ASP A 80 -9.51 -9.16 -12.29
N LEU A 81 -9.31 -9.85 -11.16
CA LEU A 81 -8.12 -10.66 -10.91
C LEU A 81 -8.39 -12.08 -11.38
N ASP A 82 -7.57 -12.58 -12.30
CA ASP A 82 -7.58 -13.97 -12.77
C ASP A 82 -6.18 -14.57 -12.61
N GLY A 83 -5.98 -15.35 -11.54
CA GLY A 83 -4.68 -15.96 -11.23
C GLY A 83 -3.55 -14.96 -10.95
N GLY A 84 -3.91 -13.71 -10.67
CA GLY A 84 -3.02 -12.57 -10.62
C GLY A 84 -2.17 -12.43 -9.36
N THR A 85 -1.37 -11.37 -9.34
CA THR A 85 -0.48 -11.01 -8.23
C THR A 85 -0.78 -9.62 -7.69
N VAL A 86 -0.97 -9.51 -6.38
CA VAL A 86 -1.01 -8.22 -5.67
C VAL A 86 0.30 -8.01 -4.92
N ARG A 87 1.01 -6.93 -5.25
CA ARG A 87 2.24 -6.52 -4.57
C ARG A 87 2.03 -5.22 -3.81
N VAL A 88 2.41 -5.21 -2.54
CA VAL A 88 2.51 -4.00 -1.72
C VAL A 88 3.98 -3.69 -1.44
N GLU A 89 4.35 -2.44 -1.64
CA GLU A 89 5.67 -1.90 -1.34
C GLU A 89 5.49 -0.73 -0.38
N VAL A 90 6.26 -0.70 0.70
CA VAL A 90 6.29 0.40 1.68
C VAL A 90 7.75 0.81 1.87
N TRP A 91 8.03 2.11 1.75
CA TRP A 91 9.39 2.65 1.83
C TRP A 91 9.43 4.05 2.45
N ASN A 92 10.63 4.47 2.86
CA ASN A 92 10.92 5.85 3.24
C ASN A 92 10.97 6.74 1.99
N ALA A 93 9.93 7.56 1.78
CA ALA A 93 9.96 8.59 0.75
C ALA A 93 10.85 9.78 1.17
N LEU A 94 10.89 10.06 2.47
CA LEU A 94 11.82 11.01 3.10
C LEU A 94 12.55 10.30 4.24
N GLY A 95 13.81 10.68 4.47
CA GLY A 95 14.72 9.99 5.39
C GLY A 95 15.39 8.78 4.74
N ASN A 96 16.57 8.39 5.23
CA ASN A 96 17.38 7.29 4.68
C ASN A 96 17.88 6.28 5.73
N GLY A 97 17.44 6.42 6.96
CA GLY A 97 17.68 5.49 8.06
C GLY A 97 16.52 4.52 8.28
N PRO A 98 16.51 3.80 9.41
CA PRO A 98 15.55 2.73 9.65
C PRO A 98 14.14 3.26 9.94
N SER A 99 13.15 2.50 9.51
CA SER A 99 11.75 2.60 9.93
C SER A 99 11.15 1.20 9.97
N THR A 100 10.09 1.02 10.73
CA THR A 100 9.45 -0.29 10.88
C THR A 100 8.02 -0.28 10.38
N LEU A 101 7.61 -1.42 9.82
CA LEU A 101 6.25 -1.72 9.42
C LEU A 101 5.78 -2.92 10.24
N GLN A 102 4.65 -2.82 10.93
CA GLN A 102 4.10 -3.97 11.66
C GLN A 102 3.49 -4.96 10.67
N VAL A 103 3.89 -6.23 10.74
CA VAL A 103 3.31 -7.32 9.94
C VAL A 103 2.66 -8.37 10.84
N GLY A 104 1.66 -9.08 10.32
CA GLY A 104 0.92 -10.11 11.06
C GLY A 104 -0.14 -9.59 12.06
N ARG A 105 -0.16 -8.29 12.35
CA ARG A 105 -1.20 -7.62 13.14
C ARG A 105 -1.28 -6.14 12.77
N GLY A 106 -2.47 -5.56 12.84
CA GLY A 106 -2.70 -4.11 12.76
C GLY A 106 -2.62 -3.54 11.35
N SER A 107 -1.60 -3.91 10.57
CA SER A 107 -1.48 -3.55 9.17
C SER A 107 -2.37 -4.42 8.29
N VAL A 108 -3.21 -3.77 7.48
CA VAL A 108 -4.19 -4.40 6.60
C VAL A 108 -4.18 -3.70 5.24
N LEU A 109 -4.12 -4.50 4.18
CA LEU A 109 -4.45 -4.10 2.81
C LEU A 109 -5.80 -4.73 2.46
N THR A 110 -6.77 -3.90 2.12
CA THR A 110 -8.08 -4.29 1.59
C THR A 110 -8.08 -4.02 0.09
N ILE A 111 -8.16 -5.10 -0.68
CA ILE A 111 -8.19 -5.05 -2.14
C ILE A 111 -9.64 -4.98 -2.66
N PRO A 112 -9.91 -4.35 -3.82
CA PRO A 112 -11.25 -4.03 -4.29
C PRO A 112 -12.01 -5.22 -4.94
N PHE A 113 -11.72 -6.47 -4.56
CA PHE A 113 -12.24 -7.67 -5.23
C PHE A 113 -13.23 -8.45 -4.36
N ALA A 114 -14.13 -9.21 -4.99
CA ALA A 114 -15.13 -10.09 -4.37
C ALA A 114 -14.68 -11.55 -4.31
#